data_AF-A0A2N2XPS1-F1
#
_entry.id   AF-A0A2N2XPS1-F1
#
_cell.length_a   1.000
_cell.length_b   1.000
_cell.length_c   1.000
_cell.angle_alpha   90.00
_cell.angle_beta   90.00
_cell.angle_gamma   90.00
#
_symmetry.space_group_name_H-M   'P 1'
#
loop_
_entity.id
_entity.type
_entity.pdbx_description
1 polymer ?
#
loop_
_entity_poly.entity_id
_entity_poly.type
_entity_poly.pdbx_seq_one_letter_code
_entity_poly.pdbx_strand_id
1 'polypeptide(L)'
;VIPEVVNQIAYKVIGNDITVTMAAEAGQLELNVMEPIIVQSIFESVEMLKNGMNTLRFRCIDGITANADRCLQLVQNSIGLVTALNPIIGYENSTMVAKEAHESGRGVYELVLEKGLLTKEQLDEMLKPENMIKPIKIKPQTH
;
A
#
# COMPACT_ATOMS: atom_id res chain seq x y z
N VAL A 1 -0.29 10.58 16.75
CA VAL A 1 -1.33 10.41 17.81
C VAL A 1 -2.68 9.89 17.32
N ILE A 2 -3.32 10.45 16.27
CA ILE A 2 -4.68 10.00 15.87
C ILE A 2 -4.70 8.55 15.32
N PRO A 3 -3.79 8.13 14.42
CA PRO A 3 -3.73 6.72 14.03
C PRO A 3 -3.36 5.78 15.19
N GLU A 4 -2.54 6.24 16.14
CA GLU A 4 -2.12 5.44 17.30
C GLU A 4 -3.30 5.09 18.22
N VAL A 5 -4.24 6.01 18.46
CA VAL A 5 -5.45 5.70 19.26
C VAL A 5 -6.38 4.74 18.52
N VAL A 6 -6.45 4.81 17.18
CA VAL A 6 -7.22 3.85 16.38
C VAL A 6 -6.60 2.45 16.47
N ASN A 7 -5.27 2.33 16.46
CA ASN A 7 -4.59 1.05 16.67
C ASN A 7 -4.91 0.47 18.05
N GLN A 8 -4.90 1.28 19.11
CA GLN A 8 -5.28 0.84 20.45
C GLN A 8 -6.74 0.37 20.52
N ILE A 9 -7.65 1.08 19.84
CA ILE A 9 -9.06 0.65 19.71
C ILE A 9 -9.14 -0.70 18.99
N ALA A 10 -8.42 -0.88 17.89
CA ALA A 10 -8.41 -2.15 17.15
C ALA A 10 -7.91 -3.31 18.04
N TYR A 11 -6.84 -3.12 18.81
CA TYR A 11 -6.37 -4.14 19.76
C TYR A 11 -7.40 -4.46 20.84
N LYS A 12 -8.09 -3.45 21.37
CA LYS A 12 -9.14 -3.65 22.38
C LYS A 12 -10.35 -4.40 21.80
N VAL A 13 -10.77 -4.08 20.58
CA VAL A 13 -11.85 -4.79 19.87
C VAL A 13 -11.48 -6.25 19.64
N ILE A 14 -10.25 -6.54 19.22
CA ILE A 14 -9.76 -7.92 19.07
C ILE A 14 -9.80 -8.66 20.41
N GLY A 15 -9.37 -8.04 21.51
CA GLY A 15 -9.46 -8.65 22.85
C GLY A 15 -10.91 -8.90 23.30
N ASN A 16 -11.82 -7.99 22.98
CA ASN A 16 -13.24 -8.15 23.27
C ASN A 16 -13.86 -9.29 22.44
N ASP A 17 -13.44 -9.47 21.18
CA ASP A 17 -13.88 -10.59 20.34
C ASP A 17 -13.45 -11.95 20.90
N ILE A 18 -12.23 -12.07 21.44
CA ILE A 18 -11.80 -13.29 22.15
C ILE A 18 -12.65 -13.52 23.40
N THR A 19 -12.98 -12.46 24.15
CA THR A 19 -13.86 -12.56 25.33
C THR A 19 -15.25 -13.08 24.94
N VAL A 20 -15.83 -12.52 23.88
CA VAL A 20 -17.12 -12.97 23.31
C VAL A 20 -17.04 -14.42 22.87
N THR A 21 -15.98 -14.81 22.16
CA THR A 21 -15.77 -16.18 21.67
C THR A 21 -15.76 -17.19 22.81
N MET A 22 -14.99 -16.92 23.86
CA MET A 22 -14.93 -17.80 25.04
C MET A 22 -16.26 -17.87 25.78
N ALA A 23 -16.96 -16.74 25.92
CA ALA A 23 -18.27 -16.69 26.59
C ALA A 23 -19.37 -17.39 25.78
N ALA A 24 -19.32 -17.32 24.46
CA ALA A 24 -20.28 -17.99 23.58
C ALA A 24 -20.15 -19.52 23.65
N GLU A 25 -18.94 -20.04 23.82
CA GLU A 25 -18.68 -21.49 23.97
C GLU A 25 -19.20 -22.06 25.29
N ALA A 26 -19.20 -21.26 26.37
CA ALA A 26 -19.53 -21.69 27.73
C ALA A 26 -21.05 -21.88 28.02
N GLY A 27 -21.87 -22.18 27.01
CA GLY A 27 -23.28 -22.51 27.19
C GLY A 27 -23.49 -23.82 27.95
N GLN A 28 -24.49 -23.89 28.83
CA GLN A 28 -24.76 -25.07 29.64
C GLN A 28 -26.24 -25.48 29.53
N LEU A 29 -26.47 -26.62 28.87
CA LEU A 29 -27.80 -27.20 28.62
C LEU A 29 -28.75 -26.21 27.93
N GLU A 30 -29.79 -25.73 28.62
CA GLU A 30 -30.84 -24.91 28.04
C GLU A 30 -30.49 -23.42 27.90
N LEU A 31 -29.38 -22.94 28.49
CA LEU A 31 -29.08 -21.51 28.55
C LEU A 31 -27.57 -21.20 28.53
N ASN A 32 -27.20 -20.07 27.94
CA ASN A 32 -25.90 -19.46 28.13
C ASN A 32 -25.99 -18.32 29.16
N VAL A 33 -25.45 -18.52 30.36
CA VAL A 33 -25.48 -17.51 31.44
C VAL A 33 -24.40 -16.42 31.29
N MET A 34 -23.53 -16.52 30.29
CA MET A 34 -22.45 -15.56 30.01
C MET A 34 -22.89 -14.42 29.09
N GLU A 35 -24.16 -14.40 28.65
CA GLU A 35 -24.73 -13.33 27.82
C GLU A 35 -24.41 -11.90 28.31
N PRO A 36 -24.37 -11.57 29.62
CA PRO A 36 -24.01 -10.23 30.07
C PRO A 36 -22.61 -9.76 29.63
N ILE A 37 -21.59 -10.63 29.67
CA ILE A 37 -20.22 -10.24 29.26
C ILE A 37 -20.11 -10.17 27.73
N ILE A 38 -20.86 -11.00 27.00
CA ILE A 38 -20.96 -10.95 25.54
C ILE A 38 -21.51 -9.58 25.12
N VAL A 39 -22.67 -9.21 25.68
CA VAL A 39 -23.34 -7.96 25.36
C VAL A 39 -22.45 -6.76 25.72
N GLN A 40 -21.86 -6.74 26.92
CA GLN A 40 -20.99 -5.64 27.33
C GLN A 40 -19.77 -5.49 26.41
N SER A 41 -19.10 -6.59 26.04
CA SER A 41 -17.91 -6.58 25.17
C SER A 41 -18.23 -6.11 23.75
N ILE A 42 -19.40 -6.49 23.22
CA ILE A 42 -19.87 -6.06 21.90
C ILE A 42 -20.19 -4.56 21.92
N PHE A 43 -20.98 -4.09 22.89
CA PHE A 43 -21.37 -2.68 22.95
C PHE A 43 -20.17 -1.76 23.24
N GLU A 44 -19.23 -2.18 24.09
CA GLU A 44 -17.96 -1.45 24.28
C GLU A 44 -17.21 -1.31 22.95
N SER A 45 -17.07 -2.41 22.20
CA SER A 45 -16.39 -2.42 20.89
C SER A 45 -17.07 -1.49 19.88
N VAL A 46 -18.41 -1.54 19.79
CA VAL A 46 -19.19 -0.68 18.89
C VAL A 46 -19.00 0.80 19.23
N GLU A 47 -19.09 1.16 20.51
CA GLU A 47 -18.93 2.54 20.95
C GLU A 47 -17.51 3.05 20.66
N MET A 48 -16.48 2.25 20.98
CA MET A 48 -15.09 2.58 20.71
C MET A 48 -14.82 2.74 19.20
N LEU A 49 -15.30 1.83 18.36
CA LEU A 49 -15.13 1.91 16.91
C LEU A 49 -15.82 3.13 16.33
N LYS A 50 -17.07 3.41 16.72
CA LYS A 50 -17.83 4.59 16.28
C LYS A 50 -17.07 5.88 16.59
N ASN A 51 -16.55 6.00 17.81
CA ASN A 51 -15.81 7.18 18.25
C ASN A 51 -14.42 7.27 17.60
N GLY A 52 -13.73 6.13 17.45
CA GLY A 52 -12.44 6.02 16.79
C GLY A 52 -12.49 6.39 15.31
N MET A 53 -13.47 5.87 14.57
CA MET A 53 -13.66 6.17 13.14
C MET A 53 -13.98 7.65 12.91
N ASN A 54 -14.86 8.25 13.72
CA ASN A 54 -15.15 9.68 13.63
C ASN A 54 -13.92 10.53 13.97
N THR A 55 -13.15 10.14 14.98
CA THR A 55 -11.91 10.82 15.36
C THR A 55 -10.88 10.74 14.23
N LEU A 56 -10.69 9.56 13.65
CA LEU A 56 -9.76 9.34 12.54
C LEU A 56 -10.14 10.21 11.33
N ARG A 57 -11.42 10.19 10.94
CA ARG A 57 -11.91 10.97 9.80
C ARG A 57 -11.65 12.46 9.99
N PHE A 58 -12.21 13.05 11.04
CA PHE A 58 -12.19 14.50 11.24
C PHE A 58 -10.85 15.07 11.69
N ARG A 59 -10.04 14.30 12.44
CA ARG A 59 -8.78 14.81 13.03
C ARG A 59 -7.53 14.30 12.32
N CYS A 60 -7.67 13.46 11.30
CA CYS A 60 -6.53 12.97 10.53
C CYS A 60 -6.86 12.98 9.03
N ILE A 61 -7.82 12.16 8.58
CA ILE A 61 -8.04 11.91 7.15
C ILE A 61 -8.41 13.19 6.39
N ASP A 62 -9.36 13.98 6.90
CA ASP A 62 -9.84 15.20 6.23
C ASP A 62 -8.72 16.24 6.01
N GLY A 63 -7.63 16.16 6.77
CA GLY A 63 -6.48 17.07 6.69
C GLY A 63 -5.24 16.51 6.01
N ILE A 64 -5.26 15.28 5.47
CA ILE A 64 -4.09 14.69 4.81
C ILE A 64 -3.78 15.45 3.52
N THR A 65 -2.53 15.92 3.40
CA THR A 65 -1.97 16.48 2.16
C THR A 65 -0.80 15.64 1.68
N ALA A 66 -0.69 15.44 0.37
CA ALA A 66 0.46 14.77 -0.21
C ALA A 66 1.66 15.70 -0.34
N ASN A 67 2.87 15.19 -0.10
CA ASN A 67 4.10 15.84 -0.53
C ASN A 67 4.42 15.37 -1.96
N ALA A 68 3.86 16.06 -2.96
CA ALA A 68 3.94 15.66 -4.36
C ALA A 68 5.39 15.57 -4.87
N ASP A 69 6.23 16.54 -4.52
CA ASP A 69 7.63 16.58 -4.94
C ASP A 69 8.42 15.39 -4.39
N ARG A 70 8.23 15.07 -3.10
CA ARG A 70 8.87 13.90 -2.49
C ARG A 70 8.38 12.61 -3.13
N CYS A 71 7.09 12.47 -3.39
CA CYS A 71 6.54 11.30 -4.07
C CYS A 71 7.12 11.13 -5.47
N LEU A 72 7.22 12.21 -6.25
CA LEU A 72 7.81 12.19 -7.58
C LEU A 72 9.29 11.78 -7.54
N GLN A 73 10.06 12.34 -6.60
CA GLN A 73 11.46 11.96 -6.39
C GLN A 73 11.60 10.47 -6.05
N LEU A 74 10.72 9.91 -5.22
CA LEU A 74 10.75 8.48 -4.89
C LEU A 74 10.46 7.61 -6.11
N VAL A 75 9.54 8.02 -6.98
CA VAL A 75 9.24 7.32 -8.23
C VAL A 75 10.44 7.37 -9.18
N GLN A 76 10.98 8.57 -9.43
CA GLN A 76 12.09 8.78 -10.37
C GLN A 76 13.37 8.04 -9.97
N ASN A 77 13.60 7.87 -8.68
CA ASN A 77 14.77 7.16 -8.15
C ASN A 77 14.50 5.67 -7.87
N SER A 78 13.30 5.16 -8.17
CA SER A 78 12.97 3.77 -7.93
C SER A 78 13.57 2.86 -8.99
N ILE A 79 14.26 1.81 -8.56
CA ILE A 79 14.71 0.71 -9.44
C ILE A 79 13.49 0.04 -10.10
N GLY A 80 12.31 0.09 -9.46
CA GLY A 80 11.07 -0.48 -9.99
C GLY A 80 10.62 0.12 -11.33
N LEU A 81 11.14 1.28 -11.74
CA LEU A 81 10.88 1.84 -13.07
C LEU A 81 11.28 0.89 -14.20
N VAL A 82 12.27 0.02 -13.97
CA VAL A 82 12.75 -0.95 -14.96
C VAL A 82 11.64 -1.90 -15.42
N THR A 83 10.67 -2.21 -14.56
CA THR A 83 9.56 -3.10 -14.90
C THR A 83 8.68 -2.54 -16.01
N ALA A 84 8.53 -1.22 -16.09
CA ALA A 84 7.80 -0.56 -17.18
C ALA A 84 8.55 -0.70 -18.53
N LEU A 85 9.87 -0.89 -18.49
CA LEU A 85 10.72 -0.99 -19.68
C LEU A 85 10.85 -2.42 -20.21
N ASN A 86 10.59 -3.45 -19.37
CA ASN A 86 10.69 -4.87 -19.72
C ASN A 86 10.15 -5.23 -21.12
N PRO A 87 8.95 -4.78 -21.54
CA PRO A 87 8.40 -5.21 -22.82
C PRO A 87 9.04 -4.54 -24.04
N ILE A 88 9.87 -3.52 -23.83
CA ILE A 88 10.46 -2.68 -24.88
C ILE A 88 11.94 -3.02 -25.05
N ILE A 89 12.68 -3.04 -23.94
CA ILE A 89 14.13 -3.32 -23.95
C ILE A 89 14.42 -4.80 -23.68
N GLY A 90 13.41 -5.60 -23.33
CA GLY A 90 13.56 -7.02 -23.01
C GLY A 90 14.00 -7.27 -21.57
N TYR A 91 13.76 -8.50 -21.10
CA TYR A 91 14.04 -8.91 -19.72
C TYR A 91 15.54 -8.86 -19.38
N GLU A 92 16.41 -9.27 -20.31
CA GLU A 92 17.86 -9.29 -20.09
C GLU A 92 18.42 -7.88 -19.86
N ASN A 93 18.11 -6.93 -20.75
CA ASN A 93 18.56 -5.54 -20.61
C ASN A 93 17.99 -4.89 -19.36
N SER A 94 16.72 -5.17 -19.03
CA SER A 94 16.09 -4.65 -17.82
C SER A 94 16.77 -5.18 -16.56
N THR A 95 17.07 -6.48 -16.52
CA THR A 95 17.78 -7.09 -15.38
C THR A 95 19.18 -6.52 -15.21
N MET A 96 19.91 -6.32 -16.31
CA MET A 96 21.22 -5.67 -16.30
C MET A 96 21.15 -4.25 -15.71
N VAL A 97 20.23 -3.42 -16.21
CA VAL A 97 20.04 -2.05 -15.72
C VAL A 97 19.64 -2.03 -14.25
N ALA A 98 18.75 -2.93 -13.82
CA ALA A 98 18.32 -3.02 -12.43
C ALA A 98 19.47 -3.38 -11.49
N LYS A 99 20.32 -4.33 -11.88
CA LYS A 99 21.50 -4.74 -11.12
C LYS A 99 22.49 -3.58 -10.97
N GLU A 100 22.77 -2.90 -12.06
CA GLU A 100 23.69 -1.77 -12.07
C GLU A 100 23.15 -0.56 -11.28
N ALA A 101 21.85 -0.28 -11.36
CA ALA A 101 21.21 0.74 -10.53
C ALA A 101 21.35 0.42 -9.04
N HIS A 102 21.21 -0.85 -8.65
CA HIS A 102 21.37 -1.30 -7.28
C HIS A 102 22.82 -1.19 -6.78
N GLU A 103 23.80 -1.60 -7.60
CA GLU A 103 25.22 -1.58 -7.24
C GLU A 103 25.82 -0.17 -7.23
N SER A 104 25.40 0.69 -8.16
CA SER A 104 25.95 2.05 -8.32
C SER A 104 25.16 3.12 -7.55
N GLY A 105 23.94 2.83 -7.12
CA GLY A 105 23.01 3.81 -6.54
C GLY A 105 22.49 4.84 -7.55
N ARG A 106 22.75 4.66 -8.85
CA ARG A 106 22.30 5.56 -9.91
C ARG A 106 20.87 5.24 -10.35
N GLY A 107 20.20 6.24 -10.91
CA GLY A 107 18.81 6.09 -11.39
C GLY A 107 18.72 5.24 -12.65
N VAL A 108 17.65 4.43 -12.75
CA VAL A 108 17.33 3.64 -13.95
C VAL A 108 17.26 4.52 -15.20
N TYR A 109 16.70 5.72 -15.07
CA TYR A 109 16.57 6.68 -16.16
C TYR A 109 17.93 7.01 -16.81
N GLU A 110 18.93 7.35 -15.97
CA GLU A 110 20.27 7.71 -16.45
C GLU A 110 20.97 6.53 -17.13
N LEU A 111 20.87 5.34 -16.53
CA LEU A 111 21.52 4.13 -17.03
C LEU A 111 20.94 3.66 -18.38
N VAL A 112 19.64 3.83 -18.59
CA VAL A 112 18.98 3.48 -19.86
C VAL A 112 19.44 4.41 -20.99
N LEU A 113 19.58 5.71 -20.71
CA LEU A 113 20.08 6.69 -21.69
C LEU A 113 21.56 6.49 -21.98
N GLU A 114 22.38 6.25 -20.95
CA GLU A 114 23.82 6.02 -21.11
C GLU A 114 24.11 4.78 -21.95
N LYS A 115 23.34 3.71 -21.76
CA LYS A 115 23.46 2.48 -22.54
C LYS A 115 22.82 2.55 -23.93
N GLY A 116 22.19 3.67 -24.28
CA GLY A 116 21.54 3.88 -25.57
C GLY A 116 20.39 2.91 -25.85
N LEU A 117 19.75 2.38 -24.80
CA LEU A 117 18.67 1.40 -24.93
C LEU A 117 17.37 2.05 -25.43
N LEU A 118 17.16 3.32 -25.10
CA LEU A 118 16.04 4.15 -25.54
C LEU A 118 16.50 5.60 -25.74
N THR A 119 15.83 6.34 -26.62
CA THR A 119 16.02 7.79 -26.69
C THR A 119 15.38 8.49 -25.49
N LYS A 120 15.78 9.73 -25.24
CA LYS A 120 15.19 10.55 -24.18
C LYS A 120 13.68 10.70 -24.35
N GLU A 121 13.23 10.94 -25.57
CA GLU A 121 11.81 11.13 -25.89
C GLU A 121 11.00 9.86 -25.67
N GLN A 122 11.57 8.70 -26.03
CA GLN A 122 10.94 7.40 -25.78
C GLN A 122 10.87 7.11 -24.28
N LEU A 123 11.94 7.39 -23.54
CA LEU A 123 12.01 7.13 -22.11
C LEU A 123 11.06 8.06 -21.33
N ASP A 124 11.03 9.35 -21.69
CA ASP A 124 10.13 10.34 -21.10
C ASP A 124 8.67 9.99 -21.34
N GLU A 125 8.31 9.51 -22.54
CA GLU A 125 6.94 9.07 -22.84
C GLU A 125 6.55 7.82 -22.02
N MET A 126 7.45 6.83 -21.93
CA MET A 126 7.14 5.56 -21.28
C MET A 126 7.10 5.66 -19.76
N LEU A 127 7.95 6.50 -19.15
CA LEU A 127 8.02 6.69 -17.71
C LEU A 127 7.08 7.80 -17.19
N LYS A 128 6.12 8.25 -18.01
CA LYS A 128 5.01 9.07 -17.54
C LYS A 128 4.22 8.32 -16.45
N PRO A 129 3.90 8.95 -15.31
CA PRO A 129 3.14 8.31 -14.24
C PRO A 129 1.84 7.64 -14.73
N GLU A 130 1.11 8.27 -15.64
CA GLU A 130 -0.13 7.76 -16.25
C GLU A 130 0.04 6.44 -17.03
N ASN A 131 1.27 6.13 -17.47
CA ASN A 131 1.61 4.90 -18.19
C ASN A 131 2.06 3.76 -17.26
N MET A 132 2.29 4.06 -15.97
CA MET A 132 2.76 3.09 -14.97
C MET A 132 1.70 2.67 -13.94
N ILE A 133 0.48 3.24 -14.02
CA ILE A 133 -0.62 2.98 -13.08
C ILE A 133 -1.71 2.05 -13.64
N LYS A 134 -1.57 1.58 -14.88
CA LYS A 134 -2.53 0.71 -15.56
C LYS A 134 -1.84 -0.13 -16.64
N PRO A 135 -2.42 -1.26 -17.07
CA PRO A 135 -1.90 -2.01 -18.21
C PRO A 135 -1.87 -1.15 -19.48
N ILE A 136 -0.74 -1.12 -20.16
CA ILE A 136 -0.55 -0.41 -21.43
C ILE A 136 -0.62 -1.38 -22.61
N LYS A 137 -1.29 -0.98 -23.69
CA LYS A 137 -1.25 -1.71 -24.96
C LYS A 137 0.03 -1.34 -25.70
N ILE A 138 0.96 -2.28 -25.76
CA ILE A 138 2.23 -2.10 -26.45
C ILE A 138 2.01 -2.52 -27.90
N LYS A 139 2.18 -1.58 -28.84
CA LYS A 139 2.13 -1.91 -30.26
C LYS A 139 3.31 -2.85 -30.55
N PRO A 140 3.09 -4.02 -31.18
CA PRO A 140 4.19 -4.91 -31.52
C PRO A 140 5.14 -4.16 -32.46
N GLN A 141 6.44 -4.20 -32.15
CA GLN A 141 7.48 -3.72 -33.05
C GLN A 141 7.44 -4.63 -34.28
N THR A 142 6.97 -4.12 -35.42
CA THR A 142 7.12 -4.77 -36.72
C THR A 142 8.61 -4.84 -37.03
N HIS A 143 9.16 -6.07 -37.03
CA HIS A 143 10.43 -6.37 -37.67
C HIS A 143 10.33 -6.16 -39.18
#